data_AF-A0A4U0RJY0-F1
#
_entry.id   AF-A0A4U0RJY0-F1
#
_cell.length_a   1.000
_cell.length_b   1.000
_cell.length_c   1.000
_cell.angle_alpha   90.00
_cell.angle_beta   90.00
_cell.angle_gamma   90.00
#
_symmetry.space_group_name_H-M   'P 1'
#
loop_
_entity.id
_entity.type
_entity.pdbx_description
1 polymer ?
#
loop_
_entity_poly.entity_id
_entity_poly.type
_entity_poly.pdbx_seq_one_letter_code
_entity_poly.pdbx_strand_id
1 'polypeptide(L)'
;MGIAFEDVPPVRDFPSYRGQRHVPGLYWSATTGRHVGFESWLERDHAMLLDFDPQVTGFASQPFWLFWRDETTRRGRSHAPDCLARAVDGTGLEIDCRPVDWVDLRSAVAFSVTRQVC
;
A
#
# COMPACT_ATOMS: atom_id res chain seq x y z
N MET A 1 6.95 6.23 -22.87
CA MET A 1 5.56 5.91 -22.50
C MET A 1 5.59 5.50 -21.03
N GLY A 2 4.87 6.20 -20.15
CA GLY A 2 4.87 5.89 -18.71
C GLY A 2 4.02 4.65 -18.40
N ILE A 3 4.26 4.03 -17.26
CA ILE A 3 3.43 2.93 -16.71
C ILE A 3 2.50 3.54 -15.66
N ALA A 4 1.22 3.15 -15.64
CA ALA A 4 0.27 3.61 -14.63
C ALA A 4 0.60 3.00 -13.26
N PHE A 5 0.36 3.72 -12.17
CA PHE A 5 0.73 3.26 -10.82
C PHE A 5 0.00 1.99 -10.42
N GLU A 6 -1.26 1.85 -10.81
CA GLU A 6 -2.05 0.64 -10.61
C GLU A 6 -1.54 -0.57 -11.39
N ASP A 7 -0.56 -0.42 -12.29
CA ASP A 7 0.03 -1.52 -13.08
C ASP A 7 1.45 -1.89 -12.65
N VAL A 8 2.09 -1.14 -11.75
CA VAL A 8 3.48 -1.40 -11.36
C VAL A 8 3.63 -2.65 -10.46
N PRO A 9 4.76 -3.36 -10.54
CA PRO A 9 5.09 -4.39 -9.55
C PRO A 9 5.40 -3.75 -8.18
N PRO A 10 5.24 -4.51 -7.08
CA PRO A 10 5.56 -4.02 -5.75
C PRO A 10 7.05 -3.70 -5.62
N VAL A 11 7.38 -2.66 -4.85
CA VAL A 11 8.76 -2.27 -4.55
C VAL A 11 9.43 -3.13 -3.47
N ARG A 12 8.69 -4.02 -2.84
CA ARG A 12 9.19 -5.00 -1.86
C ARG A 12 8.64 -6.38 -2.18
N ASP A 13 9.42 -7.40 -1.82
CA ASP A 13 8.99 -8.78 -1.84
C ASP A 13 8.12 -9.12 -0.62
N PHE A 14 7.31 -10.17 -0.74
CA PHE A 14 6.45 -10.71 0.33
C PHE A 14 6.96 -12.10 0.79
N PRO A 15 8.12 -12.20 1.46
CA PRO A 15 8.69 -13.49 1.84
C PRO A 15 7.90 -14.15 2.98
N SER A 16 7.70 -15.47 2.88
CA SER A 16 7.07 -16.29 3.92
C SER A 16 8.10 -17.22 4.57
N TYR A 17 8.22 -17.20 5.91
CA TYR A 17 9.14 -18.05 6.66
C TYR A 17 8.63 -18.42 8.06
N ARG A 18 9.19 -19.49 8.63
CA ARG A 18 8.80 -19.99 9.96
C ARG A 18 9.12 -18.95 11.05
N GLY A 19 8.13 -18.66 11.91
CA GLY A 19 8.28 -17.74 13.05
C GLY A 19 7.94 -16.27 12.75
N GLN A 20 7.47 -15.98 11.53
CA GLN A 20 7.01 -14.66 11.13
C GLN A 20 5.77 -14.24 11.95
N ARG A 21 5.75 -12.99 12.40
CA ARG A 21 4.65 -12.43 13.22
C ARG A 21 3.46 -11.95 12.40
N HIS A 22 3.75 -11.53 11.17
CA HIS A 22 2.77 -11.06 10.20
C HIS A 22 2.50 -12.18 9.18
N VAL A 23 1.38 -12.12 8.47
CA VAL A 23 0.90 -13.18 7.58
C VAL A 23 0.95 -12.66 6.15
N PRO A 24 2.10 -12.83 5.47
CA PRO A 24 2.21 -12.40 4.09
C PRO A 24 1.50 -13.38 3.16
N GLY A 25 1.05 -12.89 2.01
CA GLY A 25 0.46 -13.73 0.99
C GLY A 25 0.16 -12.98 -0.29
N LEU A 26 -0.47 -13.70 -1.21
CA LEU A 26 -0.94 -13.18 -2.49
C LEU A 26 -2.45 -13.34 -2.56
N TYR A 27 -3.15 -12.26 -2.89
CA TYR A 27 -4.58 -12.23 -3.17
C TYR A 27 -4.79 -12.14 -4.69
N TRP A 28 -5.59 -13.05 -5.27
CA TRP A 28 -5.97 -12.93 -6.68
C TRP A 28 -7.09 -11.90 -6.84
N SER A 29 -6.82 -10.83 -7.57
CA SER A 29 -7.79 -9.77 -7.86
C SER A 29 -8.45 -9.98 -9.21
N ALA A 30 -9.78 -10.00 -9.23
CA ALA A 30 -10.56 -10.02 -10.46
C ALA A 30 -10.47 -8.68 -11.23
N THR A 31 -10.43 -7.55 -10.53
CA THR A 31 -10.32 -6.20 -11.10
C THR A 31 -9.01 -6.00 -11.87
N THR A 32 -7.90 -6.54 -11.36
CA THR A 32 -6.56 -6.37 -11.97
C THR A 32 -6.10 -7.60 -12.76
N GLY A 33 -6.77 -8.75 -12.61
CA GLY A 33 -6.41 -10.00 -13.28
C GLY A 33 -5.06 -10.57 -12.85
N ARG A 34 -4.60 -10.26 -11.63
CA ARG A 34 -3.28 -10.66 -11.12
C ARG A 34 -3.27 -10.85 -9.61
N HIS A 35 -2.16 -11.37 -9.11
CA HIS A 35 -1.91 -11.44 -7.68
C HIS A 35 -1.43 -10.10 -7.13
N VAL A 36 -2.03 -9.67 -6.02
CA VAL A 36 -1.65 -8.49 -5.23
C VAL A 36 -1.11 -8.98 -3.89
N GLY A 37 0.05 -8.48 -3.48
CA GLY A 37 0.69 -8.89 -2.23
C GLY A 37 0.09 -8.20 -1.02
N PHE A 38 0.12 -8.89 0.11
CA PHE A 38 -0.22 -8.33 1.43
C PHE A 38 0.76 -8.86 2.47
N GLU A 39 1.07 -8.06 3.49
CA GLU A 39 1.87 -8.45 4.67
C GLU A 39 0.97 -8.76 5.89
N SER A 40 -0.33 -8.43 5.86
CA SER A 40 -1.27 -8.69 6.95
C SER A 40 -2.69 -9.09 6.48
N TRP A 41 -3.48 -9.69 7.39
CA TRP A 41 -4.89 -9.99 7.13
C TRP A 41 -5.72 -8.73 6.87
N LEU A 42 -5.38 -7.61 7.52
CA LEU A 42 -6.07 -6.34 7.32
C LEU A 42 -5.84 -5.80 5.90
N GLU A 43 -4.62 -5.91 5.39
CA GLU A 43 -4.29 -5.54 4.00
C GLU A 43 -4.99 -6.47 3.00
N ARG A 44 -5.05 -7.78 3.27
CA ARG A 44 -5.82 -8.72 2.45
C ARG A 44 -7.29 -8.31 2.38
N ASP A 45 -7.89 -7.99 3.52
CA ASP A 45 -9.30 -7.62 3.59
C ASP A 45 -9.56 -6.29 2.83
N HIS A 46 -8.61 -5.34 2.84
CA HIS A 46 -8.68 -4.15 1.98
C HIS A 46 -8.57 -4.50 0.50
N ALA A 47 -7.66 -5.39 0.12
CA ALA A 47 -7.56 -5.85 -1.26
C ALA A 47 -8.87 -6.49 -1.74
N MET A 48 -9.55 -7.28 -0.89
CA MET A 48 -10.87 -7.83 -1.18
C MET A 48 -11.95 -6.75 -1.35
N LEU A 49 -11.93 -5.70 -0.52
CA LEU A 49 -12.87 -4.59 -0.63
C LEU A 49 -12.65 -3.77 -1.91
N LEU A 50 -11.39 -3.51 -2.28
CA LEU A 50 -11.04 -2.84 -3.54
C LEU A 50 -11.45 -3.66 -4.76
N ASP A 51 -11.33 -4.98 -4.70
CA ASP A 51 -11.72 -5.88 -5.77
C ASP A 51 -13.26 -6.01 -5.92
N PHE A 52 -13.99 -5.74 -4.83
CA PHE A 52 -15.46 -5.74 -4.83
C PHE A 52 -16.07 -4.43 -5.32
N ASP A 53 -15.40 -3.29 -5.09
CA ASP A 53 -15.95 -1.97 -5.38
C ASP A 53 -15.95 -1.67 -6.90
N PRO A 54 -17.11 -1.49 -7.55
CA PRO A 54 -17.18 -1.17 -8.98
C PRO A 54 -16.63 0.22 -9.32
N GLN A 55 -16.35 1.07 -8.34
CA GLN A 55 -15.67 2.35 -8.55
C GLN A 55 -14.15 2.21 -8.65
N VAL A 56 -13.58 1.03 -8.36
CA VAL A 56 -12.14 0.76 -8.51
C VAL A 56 -11.87 0.07 -9.83
N THR A 57 -10.97 0.62 -10.64
CA THR A 57 -10.59 0.08 -11.95
C THR A 57 -9.23 -0.64 -11.96
N GLY A 58 -8.44 -0.48 -10.90
CA GLY A 58 -7.16 -1.16 -10.76
C GLY A 58 -6.51 -0.81 -9.42
N PHE A 59 -5.58 -1.66 -8.96
CA PHE A 59 -4.78 -1.38 -7.77
C PHE A 59 -3.48 -2.19 -7.74
N ALA A 60 -2.51 -1.67 -6.99
CA ALA A 60 -1.20 -2.27 -6.83
C ALA A 60 -0.76 -2.20 -5.35
N SER A 61 -0.20 -3.31 -4.86
CA SER A 61 0.42 -3.35 -3.52
C SER A 61 1.80 -2.71 -3.56
N GLN A 62 2.12 -1.86 -2.58
CA GLN A 62 3.46 -1.27 -2.40
C GLN A 62 4.05 -0.70 -3.71
N PRO A 63 3.35 0.24 -4.39
CA PRO A 63 3.65 0.62 -5.76
C PRO A 63 4.90 1.49 -5.91
N PHE A 64 5.34 2.18 -4.86
CA PHE A 64 6.51 3.05 -4.88
C PHE A 64 7.07 3.29 -3.48
N TRP A 65 8.26 3.89 -3.43
CA TRP A 65 8.86 4.41 -2.22
C TRP A 65 8.70 5.93 -2.14
N LEU A 66 8.28 6.43 -0.97
CA LEU A 66 8.45 7.81 -0.55
C LEU A 66 9.71 7.92 0.29
N PHE A 67 10.54 8.91 -0.02
CA PHE A 67 11.76 9.22 0.73
C PHE A 67 11.73 10.65 1.21
N TRP A 68 12.01 10.86 2.50
CA TRP A 68 12.10 12.20 3.06
C TRP A 68 13.14 12.25 4.17
N ARG A 69 13.45 13.47 4.60
CA ARG A 69 14.31 13.70 5.76
C ARG A 69 13.45 14.07 6.95
N ASP A 70 13.62 13.34 8.05
CA ASP A 70 13.01 13.66 9.33
C ASP A 70 13.61 14.98 9.84
N GLU A 71 12.80 16.03 9.99
CA GLU A 71 13.29 17.35 10.39
C GLU A 71 13.85 17.34 11.83
N THR A 72 13.25 16.54 12.71
CA THR A 72 13.65 16.44 14.12
C THR A 72 14.91 15.60 14.28
N THR A 73 14.98 14.41 13.70
CA THR A 73 16.13 13.50 13.88
C THR A 73 17.20 13.67 12.81
N ARG A 74 16.94 14.45 11.75
CA ARG A 74 17.83 14.68 10.59
C ARG A 74 18.21 13.42 9.80
N ARG A 75 17.53 12.30 10.05
CA ARG A 75 17.76 10.99 9.43
C ARG A 75 16.88 10.82 8.19
N GLY A 76 17.36 10.06 7.21
CA GLY A 76 16.53 9.62 6.09
C GLY A 76 15.44 8.68 6.56
N ARG A 77 14.25 8.81 5.97
CA ARG A 77 13.09 7.94 6.16
C ARG A 77 12.62 7.45 4.81
N SER A 78 12.06 6.25 4.80
CA SER A 78 11.35 5.71 3.65
C SER A 78 10.03 5.10 4.09
N HIS A 79 9.03 5.17 3.22
CA HIS A 79 7.71 4.55 3.37
C HIS A 79 7.24 4.02 2.03
N ALA A 80 6.68 2.83 2.03
CA ALA A 80 5.98 2.28 0.88
C ALA A 80 4.52 2.13 1.31
N PRO A 81 3.57 2.84 0.66
CA PRO A 81 2.15 2.66 0.92
C PRO A 81 1.73 1.21 0.77
N ASP A 82 0.79 0.71 1.57
CA ASP A 82 0.35 -0.68 1.44
C ASP A 82 -0.31 -0.93 0.07
N CYS A 83 -1.13 0.01 -0.41
CA CYS A 83 -1.80 -0.08 -1.71
C CYS A 83 -2.01 1.30 -2.36
N LEU A 84 -2.05 1.33 -3.69
CA LEU A 84 -2.67 2.42 -4.46
C LEU A 84 -3.77 1.86 -5.32
N ALA A 85 -4.95 2.48 -5.28
CA ALA A 85 -6.09 2.16 -6.13
C ALA A 85 -6.37 3.29 -7.12
N ARG A 86 -6.93 2.92 -8.28
CA ARG A 86 -7.45 3.84 -9.29
C ARG A 86 -8.96 3.83 -9.24
N ALA A 87 -9.56 5.00 -9.09
CA ALA A 87 -11.00 5.19 -9.22
C ALA A 87 -11.41 5.35 -10.69
N VAL A 88 -12.67 5.06 -11.00
CA VAL A 88 -13.28 5.20 -12.35
C VAL A 88 -13.17 6.62 -12.93
N ASP A 89 -13.10 7.64 -12.08
CA ASP A 89 -12.95 9.04 -12.49
C ASP A 89 -11.48 9.43 -12.77
N GLY A 90 -10.56 8.49 -12.62
CA GLY A 90 -9.13 8.70 -12.79
C GLY A 90 -8.39 9.07 -11.51
N THR A 91 -9.06 9.29 -10.38
CA THR A 91 -8.42 9.64 -9.10
C THR A 91 -7.58 8.49 -8.56
N GLY A 92 -6.40 8.81 -8.03
CA GLY A 92 -5.55 7.85 -7.31
C GLY A 92 -5.86 7.89 -5.81
N LEU A 93 -6.02 6.73 -5.19
CA LEU A 93 -6.24 6.57 -3.76
C LEU A 93 -5.06 5.83 -3.16
N GLU A 94 -4.30 6.50 -2.31
CA GLU A 94 -3.23 5.91 -1.51
C GLU A 94 -3.81 5.37 -0.20
N ILE A 95 -3.39 4.16 0.19
CA ILE A 95 -4.01 3.40 1.27
C ILE A 95 -2.91 2.77 2.13
N ASP A 96 -2.89 3.16 3.41
CA ASP A 96 -2.12 2.51 4.47
C ASP A 96 -3.07 1.82 5.47
N CYS A 97 -2.91 0.51 5.63
CA CYS A 97 -3.76 -0.35 6.44
C CYS A 97 -3.19 -0.47 7.87
N ARG A 98 -3.74 0.28 8.82
CA ARG A 98 -3.34 0.17 10.23
C ARG A 98 -4.54 0.10 11.17
N PRO A 99 -4.56 -0.85 12.13
CA PRO A 99 -5.51 -0.78 13.24
C PRO A 99 -5.37 0.56 13.96
N VAL A 100 -6.49 1.19 14.28
CA VAL A 100 -6.51 2.53 14.89
C VAL A 100 -5.68 2.58 16.19
N ASP A 101 -5.79 1.54 17.01
CA ASP A 101 -5.06 1.43 18.27
C ASP A 101 -3.54 1.25 18.09
N TRP A 102 -3.07 0.98 16.87
CA TRP A 102 -1.68 0.69 16.52
C TRP A 102 -1.04 1.79 15.67
N VAL A 103 -1.72 2.95 15.56
CA VAL A 103 -1.15 4.15 14.96
C VAL A 103 -0.23 4.81 15.98
N ASP A 104 1.07 4.54 15.84
CA ASP A 104 2.12 5.20 16.62
C ASP A 104 2.54 6.53 15.97
N LEU A 105 3.41 7.29 16.67
CA LEU A 105 3.96 8.54 16.15
C LEU A 105 4.66 8.37 14.80
N ARG A 106 5.30 7.22 14.58
CA ARG A 106 5.99 6.91 13.33
C ARG A 106 5.00 6.79 12.17
N SER A 107 3.91 6.06 12.37
CA SER A 107 2.81 5.98 11.40
C SER A 107 2.17 7.33 11.15
N ALA A 108 1.89 8.11 12.20
CA ALA A 108 1.30 9.43 12.04
C ALA A 108 2.17 10.37 11.18
N VAL A 109 3.50 10.31 11.33
CA VAL A 109 4.43 11.07 10.47
C VAL A 109 4.38 10.58 9.04
N ALA A 110 4.39 9.26 8.80
CA ALA A 110 4.27 8.71 7.45
C ALA A 110 2.96 9.18 6.79
N PHE A 111 1.82 9.05 7.46
CA PHE A 111 0.52 9.49 6.96
C PHE A 111 0.47 10.99 6.65
N SER A 112 1.09 11.81 7.50
CA SER A 112 1.19 13.26 7.27
C SER A 112 2.01 13.59 6.03
N VAL A 113 3.17 12.94 5.85
CA VAL A 113 4.01 13.12 4.66
C VAL A 113 3.29 12.63 3.42
N THR A 114 2.66 11.45 3.46
CA THR A 114 1.95 10.91 2.31
C THR A 114 0.80 11.82 1.88
N ARG A 115 0.04 12.36 2.83
CA ARG A 115 -1.03 13.34 2.57
C ARG A 115 -0.55 14.66 1.93
N GLN A 116 0.73 15.00 2.03
CA GLN A 116 1.28 16.19 1.37
C GLN A 116 1.66 15.96 -0.10
N VAL A 117 1.89 14.71 -0.48
CA VAL A 117 2.43 14.34 -1.80
C VAL A 117 1.45 13.58 -2.67
N CYS A 118 0.29 13.20 -2.13
CA CYS A 118 -0.83 12.58 -2.80
C CYS A 118 -2.06 13.49 -2.71
#